data_AF-A0A7S1CCV5-F1
#
_entry.id   AF-A0A7S1CCV5-F1
#
_cell.length_a   1.000
_cell.length_b   1.000
_cell.length_c   1.000
_cell.angle_alpha   90.00
_cell.angle_beta   90.00
_cell.angle_gamma   90.00
#
_symmetry.space_group_name_H-M   'P 1'
#
loop_
_entity.id
_entity.type
_entity.pdbx_description
1 polymer ?
#
loop_
_entity_poly.entity_id
_entity_poly.type
_entity_poly.pdbx_seq_one_letter_code
_entity_poly.pdbx_strand_id
1 'polypeptide(L)'
;MRRKGYPADFLPRVQARLEAMAADVGVEFDWSKQGSRRGRFVSPIPFHRLVDAVAAAVGDDAADAVYARALEAHFQQGRDLSATDELMAVVGEAGLEAVSDADADALRAFLDAPDASLHSGMGMLEGG
;
A
#
# COMPACT_ATOMS: atom_id res chain seq x y z
N MET A 1 -17.52 15.55 6.01
CA MET A 1 -17.82 14.95 4.70
C MET A 1 -18.86 13.83 4.92
N ARG A 2 -20.14 13.99 4.54
CA ARG A 2 -21.13 12.90 4.64
C ARG A 2 -21.02 12.01 3.41
N ARG A 3 -20.55 10.77 3.54
CA ARG A 3 -20.65 9.77 2.44
C ARG A 3 -22.10 9.26 2.39
N LYS A 4 -22.70 9.27 1.20
CA LYS A 4 -24.07 8.80 0.95
C LYS A 4 -24.22 7.36 1.48
N GLY A 5 -25.24 7.10 2.31
CA GLY A 5 -25.58 5.77 2.80
C GLY A 5 -25.03 5.37 4.19
N TYR A 6 -24.12 6.15 4.79
CA TYR A 6 -23.58 5.84 6.12
C TYR A 6 -24.02 6.87 7.18
N PRO A 7 -24.32 6.42 8.42
CA PRO A 7 -24.47 7.31 9.56
C PRO A 7 -23.26 8.25 9.72
N ALA A 8 -23.50 9.48 10.18
CA ALA A 8 -22.45 10.49 10.29
C ALA A 8 -21.30 10.08 11.23
N ASP A 9 -21.58 9.17 12.16
CA ASP A 9 -20.64 8.62 13.14
C ASP A 9 -20.05 7.26 12.73
N PHE A 10 -20.33 6.77 11.52
CA PHE A 10 -19.81 5.48 11.05
C PHE A 10 -18.28 5.43 11.06
N LEU A 11 -17.62 6.40 10.42
CA LEU A 11 -16.15 6.46 10.37
C LEU A 11 -15.52 6.63 11.76
N PRO A 12 -15.99 7.56 12.63
CA PRO A 12 -15.51 7.63 14.02
C PRO A 12 -15.61 6.30 14.79
N ARG A 13 -16.71 5.55 14.64
CA ARG A 13 -16.86 4.24 15.30
C ARG A 13 -15.87 3.20 14.76
N VAL A 14 -15.65 3.18 13.45
CA VAL A 14 -14.68 2.27 12.83
C VAL A 14 -13.26 2.61 13.28
N GLN A 15 -12.89 3.89 13.30
CA GLN A 15 -11.58 4.35 13.78
C GLN A 15 -11.35 3.93 15.24
N ALA A 16 -12.28 4.25 16.13
CA ALA A 16 -12.17 3.87 17.54
C ALA A 16 -12.07 2.35 17.73
N ARG A 17 -12.76 1.56 16.91
CA ARG A 17 -12.66 0.10 16.95
C ARG A 17 -11.28 -0.40 16.49
N LEU A 18 -10.74 0.17 15.42
CA LEU A 18 -9.41 -0.17 14.91
C LEU A 18 -8.31 0.24 15.89
N GLU A 19 -8.41 1.41 16.50
CA GLU A 19 -7.50 1.86 17.56
C GLU A 19 -7.47 0.90 18.75
N ALA A 20 -8.65 0.48 19.23
CA ALA A 20 -8.72 -0.48 20.33
C ALA A 20 -8.04 -1.82 19.96
N MET A 21 -8.29 -2.33 18.75
CA MET A 21 -7.67 -3.57 18.27
C MET A 21 -6.15 -3.42 18.09
N ALA A 22 -5.68 -2.25 17.65
CA ALA A 22 -4.26 -1.99 17.46
C ALA A 22 -3.52 -1.87 18.80
N ALA A 23 -4.12 -1.20 19.78
CA ALA A 23 -3.57 -1.08 21.13
C ALA A 23 -3.37 -2.46 21.79
N ASP A 24 -4.31 -3.40 21.57
CA ASP A 24 -4.21 -4.78 22.09
C ASP A 24 -2.97 -5.54 21.56
N VAL A 25 -2.43 -5.13 20.41
CA VAL A 25 -1.23 -5.72 19.78
C VAL A 25 -0.02 -4.77 19.80
N GLY A 26 -0.09 -3.67 20.56
CA GLY A 26 1.01 -2.71 20.69
C GLY A 26 1.27 -1.85 19.44
N VAL A 27 0.27 -1.67 18.59
CA VAL A 27 0.33 -0.81 17.39
C VAL A 27 -0.43 0.49 17.63
N GLU A 28 0.16 1.62 17.25
CA GLU A 28 -0.48 2.94 17.33
C GLU A 28 -0.80 3.47 15.93
N PHE A 29 -2.06 3.88 15.71
CA PHE A 29 -2.46 4.53 14.47
C PHE A 29 -2.34 6.05 14.57
N ASP A 30 -1.77 6.68 13.53
CA ASP A 30 -1.76 8.13 13.40
C ASP A 30 -2.74 8.60 12.31
N TRP A 31 -4.01 8.71 12.68
CA TRP A 31 -5.07 9.16 11.77
C TRP A 31 -4.89 10.59 11.27
N SER A 32 -4.13 11.43 11.98
CA SER A 32 -3.85 12.80 11.54
C SER A 32 -3.00 12.82 10.27
N LYS A 33 -2.17 11.78 10.10
CA LYS A 33 -1.34 11.59 8.91
C LYS A 33 -2.07 10.89 7.76
N GLN A 34 -3.12 10.11 8.06
CA GLN A 34 -3.95 9.42 7.06
C GLN A 34 -4.86 10.35 6.23
N GLY A 35 -4.95 11.65 6.57
CA GLY A 35 -5.95 12.56 6.01
C GLY A 35 -5.43 13.85 5.38
N SER A 36 -4.13 14.16 5.44
CA SER A 36 -3.67 15.56 5.23
C SER A 36 -3.10 15.92 3.86
N ARG A 37 -2.97 15.00 2.88
CA ARG A 37 -2.69 15.38 1.49
C ARG A 37 -3.43 14.49 0.50
N ARG A 38 -4.47 15.04 -0.15
CA ARG A 38 -5.28 14.42 -1.22
C ARG A 38 -6.19 13.31 -0.71
N GLY A 39 -7.49 13.57 -0.61
CA GLY A 39 -8.53 12.54 -0.41
C GLY A 39 -8.68 11.56 -1.58
N ARG A 40 -7.58 11.11 -2.18
CA ARG A 40 -7.54 9.96 -3.08
C ARG A 40 -7.37 8.74 -2.21
N PHE A 41 -8.28 7.79 -2.39
CA PHE A 41 -8.01 6.41 -2.04
C PHE A 41 -6.76 6.02 -2.84
N VAL A 42 -5.62 5.99 -2.16
CA VAL A 42 -4.34 5.65 -2.77
C VAL A 42 -4.44 4.18 -3.17
N SER A 43 -4.16 3.86 -4.43
CA SER A 43 -4.30 2.49 -4.92
C SER A 43 -3.33 1.59 -4.15
N PRO A 44 -3.81 0.49 -3.54
CA PRO A 44 -2.92 -0.47 -2.87
C PRO A 44 -2.21 -1.39 -3.88
N ILE A 45 -2.50 -1.28 -5.18
CA ILE A 45 -1.98 -2.18 -6.22
C ILE A 45 -0.44 -2.16 -6.29
N PRO A 46 0.26 -1.01 -6.34
CA PRO A 46 1.72 -0.99 -6.38
C PRO A 46 2.35 -1.69 -5.18
N PHE A 47 1.76 -1.52 -4.00
CA PHE A 47 2.18 -2.20 -2.78
C PHE A 47 2.03 -3.74 -2.89
N HIS A 48 0.87 -4.25 -3.31
CA HIS A 48 0.68 -5.69 -3.46
C HIS A 48 1.62 -6.29 -4.51
N ARG A 49 1.84 -5.58 -5.62
CA ARG A 49 2.80 -5.98 -6.65
C ARG A 49 4.22 -6.09 -6.12
N LEU A 50 4.64 -5.15 -5.27
CA LEU A 50 5.94 -5.22 -4.62
C LEU A 50 6.06 -6.49 -3.78
N VAL A 51 5.07 -6.78 -2.94
CA VAL A 51 5.07 -7.95 -2.05
C VAL A 51 5.14 -9.24 -2.86
N ASP A 52 4.34 -9.36 -3.92
CA ASP A 52 4.37 -10.51 -4.82
C ASP A 52 5.74 -10.67 -5.52
N ALA A 53 6.34 -9.56 -5.95
CA ALA A 53 7.66 -9.57 -6.58
C ALA A 53 8.76 -10.01 -5.61
N VAL A 54 8.72 -9.53 -4.36
CA VAL A 54 9.68 -9.93 -3.31
C VAL A 54 9.49 -11.40 -2.93
N ALA A 55 8.25 -11.86 -2.81
CA ALA A 55 7.95 -13.28 -2.55
C ALA A 55 8.52 -14.18 -3.65
N ALA A 56 8.33 -13.80 -4.93
CA ALA A 56 8.82 -14.55 -6.07
C ALA A 56 10.36 -14.54 -6.18
N ALA A 57 11.03 -13.45 -5.82
CA ALA A 57 12.47 -13.28 -6.00
C ALA A 57 13.31 -13.75 -4.81
N VAL A 58 12.82 -13.53 -3.58
CA VAL A 58 13.59 -13.71 -2.33
C VAL A 58 12.95 -14.77 -1.44
N GLY A 59 11.61 -14.83 -1.42
CA GLY A 59 10.83 -15.77 -0.63
C GLY A 59 9.85 -15.10 0.33
N ASP A 60 8.95 -15.90 0.89
CA ASP A 60 7.80 -15.42 1.68
C ASP A 60 8.22 -14.66 2.94
N ASP A 61 9.27 -15.09 3.65
CA ASP A 61 9.75 -14.41 4.86
C ASP A 61 10.18 -12.96 4.59
N ALA A 62 10.80 -12.71 3.42
CA ALA A 62 11.21 -11.38 3.00
C ALA A 62 10.00 -10.54 2.58
N ALA A 63 9.01 -11.16 1.93
CA ALA A 63 7.77 -10.51 1.56
C ALA A 63 6.97 -10.08 2.80
N ASP A 64 6.92 -10.93 3.83
CA ASP A 64 6.29 -10.63 5.11
C ASP A 64 6.97 -9.46 5.83
N ALA A 65 8.31 -9.39 5.81
CA ALA A 65 9.05 -8.27 6.37
C ALA A 65 8.74 -6.95 5.65
N VAL A 66 8.69 -6.98 4.31
CA VAL A 66 8.31 -5.82 3.49
C VAL A 66 6.85 -5.44 3.75
N TYR A 67 5.94 -6.40 3.85
CA TYR A 67 4.53 -6.17 4.13
C TYR A 67 4.34 -5.48 5.48
N ALA A 68 4.96 -6.01 6.54
CA ALA A 68 4.91 -5.42 7.88
C ALA A 68 5.45 -3.99 7.89
N ARG A 69 6.61 -3.76 7.24
CA ARG A 69 7.22 -2.43 7.18
C ARG A 69 6.38 -1.44 6.37
N ALA A 70 5.75 -1.89 5.28
CA ALA A 70 4.84 -1.07 4.48
C ALA A 70 3.62 -0.64 5.30
N LEU A 71 3.02 -1.56 6.05
CA LEU A 71 1.88 -1.25 6.92
C LEU A 71 2.27 -0.23 7.99
N GLU A 72 3.44 -0.38 8.61
CA GLU A 72 3.97 0.60 9.58
C GLU A 72 4.15 1.99 8.94
N ALA A 73 4.85 2.03 7.80
CA ALA A 73 5.09 3.24 7.01
C ALA A 73 3.76 3.94 6.65
N HIS A 74 2.77 3.18 6.21
CA HIS A 74 1.47 3.74 5.88
C HIS A 74 0.74 4.22 7.12
N PHE A 75 0.44 3.33 8.06
CA PHE A 75 -0.54 3.56 9.12
C PHE A 75 -0.01 4.40 10.30
N GLN A 76 1.29 4.31 10.59
CA GLN A 76 1.92 5.04 11.70
C GLN A 76 2.64 6.32 11.22
N GLN A 77 3.19 6.28 10.01
CA GLN A 77 4.02 7.35 9.47
C GLN A 77 3.32 8.18 8.38
N GLY A 78 2.18 7.70 7.85
CA GLY A 78 1.40 8.40 6.83
C GLY A 78 2.03 8.43 5.44
N ARG A 79 2.91 7.48 5.14
CA ARG A 79 3.64 7.41 3.86
C ARG A 79 2.74 6.91 2.73
N ASP A 80 3.01 7.40 1.52
CA ASP A 80 2.24 7.11 0.31
C ASP A 80 2.74 5.83 -0.38
N LEU A 81 2.11 4.70 -0.10
CA LEU A 81 2.47 3.41 -0.71
C LEU A 81 2.06 3.25 -2.19
N SER A 82 1.52 4.29 -2.84
CA SER A 82 1.44 4.30 -4.31
C SER A 82 2.66 4.88 -4.99
N ALA A 83 3.54 5.56 -4.24
CA ALA A 83 4.75 6.13 -4.78
C ALA A 83 5.87 5.09 -4.79
N THR A 84 6.46 4.87 -5.97
CA THR A 84 7.56 3.93 -6.17
C THR A 84 8.76 4.23 -5.26
N ASP A 85 9.10 5.50 -5.06
CA ASP A 85 10.21 5.89 -4.16
C ASP A 85 9.95 5.51 -2.69
N GLU A 86 8.70 5.63 -2.23
CA GLU A 86 8.32 5.23 -0.86
C GLU A 86 8.36 3.72 -0.70
N LEU A 87 7.90 2.98 -1.72
CA LEU A 87 7.98 1.52 -1.77
C LEU A 87 9.43 1.03 -1.75
N MET A 88 10.32 1.66 -2.51
CA MET A 88 11.75 1.31 -2.51
C MET A 88 12.42 1.61 -1.16
N ALA A 89 12.04 2.71 -0.50
CA ALA A 89 12.53 3.01 0.84
C ALA A 89 12.06 1.96 1.86
N VAL A 90 10.81 1.49 1.76
CA VAL A 90 10.29 0.38 2.59
C VAL A 90 11.08 -0.91 2.40
N VAL A 91 11.47 -1.25 1.17
CA VAL A 91 12.31 -2.43 0.88
C VAL A 91 13.67 -2.33 1.58
N GLY A 92 14.32 -1.17 1.52
CA GLY A 92 15.58 -0.93 2.24
C GLY A 92 15.41 -1.05 3.76
N GLU A 93 14.36 -0.43 4.31
CA GLU A 93 14.04 -0.48 5.74
C GLU A 93 13.68 -1.89 6.24
N ALA A 94 13.20 -2.77 5.36
CA ALA A 94 12.94 -4.18 5.63
C ALA A 94 14.23 -5.03 5.65
N GLY A 95 15.40 -4.43 5.42
CA GLY A 95 16.69 -5.12 5.43
C GLY A 95 17.06 -5.79 4.11
N LEU A 96 16.36 -5.47 3.02
CA LEU A 96 16.66 -5.97 1.67
C LEU A 96 17.63 -5.04 0.91
N GLU A 97 18.55 -4.39 1.63
CA GLU A 97 19.57 -3.47 1.08
C GLU A 97 20.57 -4.18 0.14
N ALA A 98 20.57 -5.51 0.11
CA ALA A 98 21.46 -6.33 -0.72
C ALA A 98 20.97 -6.50 -2.17
N VAL A 99 19.84 -5.90 -2.55
CA VAL A 99 19.36 -5.90 -3.95
C VAL A 99 20.34 -5.09 -4.80
N SER A 100 20.82 -5.65 -5.91
CA SER A 100 21.74 -4.94 -6.79
C SER A 100 21.07 -3.70 -7.41
N ASP A 101 21.84 -2.68 -7.80
CA ASP A 101 21.28 -1.48 -8.46
C ASP A 101 20.44 -1.85 -9.70
N ALA A 102 20.86 -2.87 -10.44
CA ALA A 102 20.14 -3.37 -11.62
C ALA A 102 18.79 -3.99 -11.26
N ASP A 103 18.72 -4.76 -10.16
CA ASP A 103 17.48 -5.36 -9.68
C ASP A 103 16.54 -4.30 -9.09
N ALA A 104 17.09 -3.29 -8.42
CA ALA A 104 16.34 -2.16 -7.91
C ALA A 104 15.70 -1.34 -9.05
N ASP A 105 16.43 -1.11 -10.14
CA ASP A 105 15.91 -0.43 -11.33
C ASP A 105 14.86 -1.27 -12.07
N ALA A 106 15.06 -2.59 -12.16
CA ALA A 106 14.06 -3.50 -12.73
C ALA A 106 12.76 -3.48 -11.91
N LEU A 107 12.86 -3.48 -10.58
CA LEU A 107 11.72 -3.40 -9.68
C LEU A 107 10.99 -2.05 -9.81
N ARG A 108 11.72 -0.92 -9.89
CA ARG A 108 11.11 0.39 -10.15
C ARG A 108 10.34 0.40 -11.45
N ALA A 109 10.95 -0.10 -12.53
CA ALA A 109 10.28 -0.20 -13.83
C ALA A 109 9.03 -1.09 -13.79
N PHE A 110 9.06 -2.18 -13.03
CA PHE A 110 7.91 -3.05 -12.83
C PHE A 110 6.76 -2.36 -12.06
N LEU A 111 7.08 -1.59 -11.03
CA LEU A 111 6.09 -0.87 -10.23
C LEU A 111 5.46 0.30 -11.00
N ASP A 112 6.26 0.99 -11.82
CA ASP A 112 5.79 2.09 -12.67
C ASP A 112 5.04 1.61 -13.92
N ALA A 113 5.11 0.31 -14.25
CA ALA A 113 4.43 -0.24 -15.41
C ALA A 113 2.91 -0.07 -15.29
N PRO A 114 2.25 0.53 -16.31
CA PRO A 114 0.80 0.69 -16.31
C PRO A 114 0.12 -0.67 -16.17
N ASP A 115 -0.94 -0.73 -15.37
CA ASP A 115 -1.66 -1.97 -15.13
C ASP A 115 -2.31 -2.49 -16.42
N ALA A 116 -1.69 -3.49 -17.04
CA ALA A 116 -2.22 -4.14 -18.23
C ALA A 116 -3.62 -4.74 -18.01
N SER A 117 -4.00 -5.03 -16.75
CA SER A 117 -5.33 -5.54 -16.41
C SER A 117 -6.45 -4.50 -16.48
N LEU A 118 -6.13 -3.20 -16.44
CA LEU A 118 -7.13 -2.13 -16.58
C LEU A 118 -7.54 -1.85 -18.04
N HIS A 119 -6.75 -2.30 -19.02
CA HIS A 119 -7.05 -2.07 -20.45
C HIS A 119 -7.78 -3.24 -21.13
N SER A 120 -7.88 -4.41 -20.50
CA SER A 120 -8.63 -5.55 -21.05
C SER A 120 -10.14 -5.52 -20.77
N GLY A 121 -10.63 -4.58 -19.96
CA GLY A 121 -12.06 -4.51 -19.55
C GLY A 121 -12.95 -3.54 -20.33
N MET A 122 -12.40 -2.71 -21.23
CA MET A 122 -13.16 -1.62 -21.89
C MET A 122 -13.34 -1.78 -23.41
N GLY A 123 -13.17 -3.00 -23.93
CA GLY A 123 -13.27 -3.32 -25.37
C GLY A 123 -14.46 -4.18 -25.80
N MET A 124 -15.41 -4.50 -24.91
CA MET A 124 -16.58 -5.33 -25.25
C MET A 124 -17.91 -4.59 -25.04
N LEU A 125 -18.08 -3.40 -25.64
CA LEU A 125 -19.41 -2.77 -25.78
C LEU A 125 -19.51 -1.92 -27.05
N GLU A 126 -19.05 -2.38 -28.21
CA GLU A 126 -19.55 -1.87 -29.51
C GLU A 126 -19.67 -3.03 -30.50
N GLY A 127 -20.90 -3.49 -30.71
CA GLY A 127 -21.23 -4.63 -31.54
C GLY A 127 -22.67 -5.06 -31.35
N GLY A 128 -23.60 -4.18 -31.71
CA GLY A 128 -25.04 -4.40 -31.76
C GLY A 128 -25.68 -3.51 -32.82
#